data_AF-A0A8D8BUL2-F1
#
_entry.id   AF-A0A8D8BUL2-F1
#
_cell.length_a   1.000
_cell.length_b   1.000
_cell.length_c   1.000
_cell.angle_alpha   90.00
_cell.angle_beta   90.00
_cell.angle_gamma   90.00
#
_symmetry.space_group_name_H-M   'P 1'
#
loop_
_entity.id
_entity.type
_entity.pdbx_description
1 polymer ?
#
loop_
_entity_poly.entity_id
_entity_poly.type
_entity_poly.pdbx_seq_one_letter_code
_entity_poly.pdbx_strand_id
1 'polypeptide(L)'
;MEMLRFVMKIHAFFWSNVSRVVDNSTGVASFRQFAYFLFAPTLVYRDEYPQTSGIRWPVVFRLLKEFVCCVWFFSLVYEWLVFRQIGSFGEVKLSGGQFVLAFFSASAAGLMSVLLFFYCVQHCWSNAVAEVMCFGDRQFYEDWWNAHTFAQYMRRWNGIVHDWLHTYVYRESIKLVFRERRWLGTVLVFTISAFFHEVVMTAAFRNLYPVMAIQFEVGGLTFMFVKVHMSQGLGNTMLWIMHCLGNGVH
;
A
#
# COMPACT_ATOMS: atom_id res chain seq x y z
N MET A 1 1.56 7.21 -9.57
CA MET A 1 1.48 7.26 -8.09
C MET A 1 0.98 8.60 -7.58
N GLU A 2 1.63 9.71 -7.93
CA GLU A 2 1.28 11.03 -7.38
C GLU A 2 -0.15 11.51 -7.72
N MET A 3 -0.62 11.24 -8.94
CA MET A 3 -2.01 11.50 -9.34
C MET A 3 -3.04 10.82 -8.42
N LEU A 4 -2.81 9.55 -8.04
CA LEU A 4 -3.72 8.81 -7.16
C LEU A 4 -3.72 9.41 -5.75
N ARG A 5 -2.54 9.77 -5.23
CA ARG A 5 -2.40 10.46 -3.95
C ARG A 5 -3.21 11.76 -3.94
N PHE A 6 -3.13 12.56 -5.00
CA PHE A 6 -3.92 13.78 -5.13
C PHE A 6 -5.42 13.52 -5.18
N VAL A 7 -5.88 12.55 -5.97
CA VAL A 7 -7.30 12.18 -6.05
C VAL A 7 -7.83 11.74 -4.68
N MET A 8 -7.10 10.89 -3.97
CA MET A 8 -7.48 10.42 -2.63
C MET A 8 -7.55 11.57 -1.62
N LYS A 9 -6.60 12.51 -1.66
CA LYS A 9 -6.59 13.68 -0.79
C LYS A 9 -7.74 14.65 -1.11
N ILE A 10 -7.98 14.95 -2.38
CA ILE A 10 -9.11 15.82 -2.77
C ILE A 10 -10.43 15.18 -2.34
N HIS A 11 -10.60 13.88 -2.57
CA HIS A 11 -11.76 13.13 -2.10
C HIS A 11 -11.94 13.21 -0.59
N ALA A 12 -10.87 12.97 0.17
CA ALA A 12 -10.88 13.04 1.64
C ALA A 12 -11.25 14.44 2.15
N PHE A 13 -10.67 15.48 1.56
CA PHE A 13 -10.96 16.86 1.93
C PHE A 13 -12.42 17.22 1.65
N PHE A 14 -12.93 16.86 0.47
CA PHE A 14 -14.32 17.11 0.09
C PHE A 14 -15.30 16.44 1.07
N TRP A 15 -15.16 15.12 1.28
CA TRP A 15 -16.08 14.37 2.14
C TRP A 15 -16.00 14.76 3.61
N SER A 16 -14.83 15.15 4.10
CA SER A 16 -14.70 15.63 5.47
C SER A 16 -15.33 17.02 5.70
N ASN A 17 -15.57 17.80 4.65
CA ASN A 17 -16.14 19.15 4.75
C ASN A 17 -17.57 19.28 4.20
N VAL A 18 -18.08 18.30 3.44
CA VAL A 18 -19.40 18.39 2.79
C VAL A 18 -20.54 18.60 3.78
N SER A 19 -20.55 17.88 4.91
CA SER A 19 -21.58 18.02 5.94
C SER A 19 -21.57 19.42 6.55
N ARG A 20 -20.39 20.00 6.76
CA ARG A 20 -20.24 21.35 7.33
C ARG A 20 -20.85 22.44 6.45
N VAL A 21 -20.68 22.28 5.14
CA VAL A 21 -21.25 23.20 4.14
C VAL A 21 -22.77 23.02 4.04
N VAL A 22 -23.27 21.79 4.05
CA VAL A 22 -24.71 21.50 3.99
C VAL A 22 -25.43 21.99 5.25
N ASP A 23 -24.83 21.78 6.42
CA ASP A 23 -25.40 22.19 7.72
C ASP A 23 -25.22 23.70 8.00
N ASN A 24 -24.67 24.45 7.03
CA ASN A 24 -24.37 25.89 7.13
C ASN A 24 -23.56 26.27 8.39
N SER A 25 -22.72 25.34 8.84
CA SER A 25 -21.92 25.47 10.05
C SER A 25 -20.75 26.45 9.83
N THR A 26 -20.50 27.30 10.82
CA THR A 26 -19.37 28.23 10.82
C THR A 26 -18.06 27.46 11.07
N GLY A 27 -17.32 27.12 10.02
CA GLY A 27 -16.06 26.37 10.16
C GLY A 27 -15.52 25.73 8.88
N VAL A 28 -15.49 26.48 7.77
CA VAL A 28 -14.89 25.97 6.53
C VAL A 28 -13.36 25.91 6.71
N ALA A 29 -12.77 24.79 6.28
CA ALA A 29 -11.33 24.59 6.31
C ALA A 29 -10.59 25.72 5.58
N SER A 30 -9.57 26.28 6.24
CA SER A 30 -8.72 27.31 5.64
C SER A 30 -7.84 26.73 4.54
N PHE A 31 -7.45 27.57 3.57
CA PHE A 31 -6.49 27.18 2.53
C PHE A 31 -5.17 26.65 3.12
N ARG A 32 -4.72 27.20 4.26
CA ARG A 32 -3.51 26.76 4.96
C ARG A 32 -3.63 25.32 5.47
N GLN A 33 -4.78 24.94 6.02
CA GLN A 33 -5.03 23.56 6.48
C GLN A 33 -5.06 22.59 5.30
N PHE A 34 -5.71 22.97 4.21
CA PHE A 34 -5.72 22.17 2.98
C PHE A 34 -4.31 22.00 2.40
N ALA A 35 -3.53 23.08 2.31
CA ALA A 35 -2.16 23.04 1.83
C ALA A 35 -1.26 22.17 2.72
N TYR A 36 -1.37 22.27 4.05
CA TYR A 36 -0.65 21.40 4.98
C TYR A 36 -1.03 19.92 4.77
N PHE A 37 -2.33 19.63 4.72
CA PHE A 37 -2.83 18.28 4.45
C PHE A 37 -2.30 17.75 3.12
N LEU A 38 -2.17 18.58 2.09
CA LEU A 38 -1.68 18.16 0.78
C LEU A 38 -0.28 17.52 0.85
N PHE A 39 0.58 17.98 1.75
CA PHE A 39 1.94 17.45 1.94
C PHE A 39 2.08 16.49 3.12
N ALA A 40 1.14 16.51 4.08
CA ALA A 40 1.17 15.59 5.22
C ALA A 40 1.10 14.11 4.75
N PRO A 41 1.87 13.20 5.38
CA PRO A 41 1.93 11.78 5.01
C PRO A 41 0.73 10.98 5.55
N THR A 42 -0.48 11.49 5.33
CA THR A 42 -1.74 10.84 5.66
C THR A 42 -2.76 11.09 4.56
N LEU A 43 -3.73 10.21 4.38
CA LEU A 43 -4.82 10.39 3.42
C LEU A 43 -6.15 10.77 4.10
N VAL A 44 -6.20 10.83 5.43
CA VAL A 44 -7.39 11.24 6.17
C VAL A 44 -7.28 12.70 6.55
N TYR A 45 -8.25 13.52 6.11
CA TYR A 45 -8.28 14.94 6.42
C TYR A 45 -8.75 15.18 7.87
N ARG A 46 -8.02 16.05 8.59
CA ARG A 46 -8.38 16.62 9.89
C ARG A 46 -7.98 18.09 9.90
N ASP A 47 -8.71 18.91 10.65
CA ASP A 47 -8.40 20.35 10.76
C ASP A 47 -7.11 20.61 11.54
N GLU A 48 -6.84 19.74 12.50
CA GLU A 48 -5.66 19.77 13.35
C GLU A 48 -5.05 18.36 13.43
N TYR A 49 -3.74 18.30 13.25
CA TYR A 49 -2.96 17.07 13.40
C TYR A 49 -2.04 17.22 14.62
N PRO A 50 -1.70 16.11 15.30
CA PRO A 50 -0.63 16.13 16.29
C PRO A 50 0.65 16.68 15.66
N GLN A 51 1.29 17.66 16.29
CA GLN A 51 2.53 18.28 15.79
C GLN A 51 3.71 18.02 16.72
N THR A 52 4.90 17.91 16.14
CA THR A 52 6.16 17.89 16.90
C THR A 52 6.66 19.31 17.14
N SER A 53 7.45 19.52 18.20
CA SER A 53 7.94 20.85 18.61
C SER A 53 8.88 21.52 17.60
N GLY A 54 9.53 20.74 16.73
CA GLY A 54 10.41 21.25 15.68
C GLY A 54 10.97 20.14 14.81
N ILE A 55 11.76 20.52 13.81
CA ILE A 55 12.39 19.61 12.85
C ILE A 55 13.74 19.13 13.40
N ARG A 56 13.92 17.82 13.54
CA ARG A 56 15.21 17.21 13.89
C ARG A 56 15.97 16.84 12.62
N TRP A 57 16.73 17.78 12.07
CA TRP A 57 17.51 17.59 10.84
C TRP A 57 18.41 16.34 10.82
N PRO A 58 19.08 15.91 11.91
CA PRO A 58 19.84 14.67 11.90
C PRO A 58 19.00 13.41 11.62
N VAL A 59 17.72 13.42 12.02
CA VAL A 59 16.77 12.34 11.72
C VAL A 59 16.40 12.38 10.23
N VAL A 60 16.09 13.57 9.70
CA VAL A 60 15.79 13.77 8.27
C VAL A 60 16.95 13.27 7.40
N PHE A 61 18.18 13.69 7.66
CA PHE A 61 19.35 13.27 6.87
C PHE A 61 19.62 11.78 6.97
N ARG A 62 19.39 11.15 8.13
CA ARG A 62 19.50 9.70 8.29
C ARG A 62 18.50 8.97 7.40
N LEU A 63 17.22 9.36 7.47
CA LEU A 63 16.14 8.75 6.70
C LEU A 63 16.33 8.95 5.19
N LEU A 64 16.78 10.14 4.76
CA LEU A 64 17.08 10.41 3.35
C LEU A 64 18.27 9.57 2.85
N LYS A 65 19.31 9.40 3.67
CA LYS A 65 20.44 8.51 3.33
C LYS A 65 19.96 7.06 3.21
N GLU A 66 19.18 6.57 4.17
CA GLU A 66 18.59 5.22 4.12
C GLU A 66 17.71 5.04 2.88
N PHE A 67 16.90 6.04 2.53
CA PHE A 67 16.10 6.07 1.29
C PHE A 67 16.98 5.92 0.04
N VAL A 68 18.03 6.72 -0.10
CA VAL A 68 18.96 6.64 -1.25
C VAL A 68 19.65 5.28 -1.30
N CYS A 69 20.09 4.74 -0.15
CA CYS A 69 20.67 3.41 -0.07
C CYS A 69 19.68 2.32 -0.50
N CYS A 70 18.40 2.45 -0.13
CA CYS A 70 17.35 1.50 -0.55
C CYS A 70 17.10 1.55 -2.05
N VAL A 71 17.03 2.74 -2.65
CA VAL A 71 16.87 2.90 -4.11
C VAL A 71 18.07 2.30 -4.85
N TRP A 72 19.29 2.57 -4.36
CA TRP A 72 20.49 1.99 -4.95
C TRP A 72 20.50 0.46 -4.82
N PHE A 73 20.20 -0.07 -3.64
CA PHE A 73 20.16 -1.52 -3.42
C PHE A 73 19.04 -2.20 -4.24
N PHE A 74 17.89 -1.54 -4.42
CA PHE A 74 16.82 -2.01 -5.30
C PHE A 74 17.31 -2.15 -6.75
N SER A 75 18.12 -1.20 -7.25
CA SER A 75 18.70 -1.29 -8.60
C SER A 75 19.64 -2.50 -8.75
N LEU A 76 20.43 -2.81 -7.72
CA LEU A 76 21.28 -4.02 -7.69
C LEU A 76 20.45 -5.30 -7.69
N VAL A 77 19.38 -5.37 -6.91
CA VAL A 77 18.47 -6.53 -6.89
C VAL A 77 17.92 -6.79 -8.30
N TYR A 78 17.48 -5.75 -9.00
CA TYR A 78 16.95 -5.89 -10.37
C TYR A 78 18.03 -6.30 -11.38
N GLU A 79 19.20 -5.68 -11.34
CA GLU A 79 20.31 -6.03 -12.24
C GLU A 79 20.73 -7.50 -12.07
N TRP A 80 20.87 -7.95 -10.82
CA TRP A 80 21.42 -9.27 -10.53
C TRP A 80 20.39 -10.39 -10.62
N LEU A 81 19.16 -10.16 -10.15
CA LEU A 81 18.15 -11.22 -10.05
C LEU A 81 17.12 -11.20 -11.18
N VAL A 82 16.86 -10.04 -11.79
CA VAL A 82 15.80 -9.90 -12.81
C VAL A 82 16.40 -9.83 -14.21
N PHE A 83 17.22 -8.82 -14.51
CA PHE A 83 17.71 -8.59 -15.87
C PHE A 83 18.61 -9.71 -16.40
N ARG A 84 19.45 -10.33 -15.55
CA ARG A 84 20.25 -11.50 -15.96
C ARG A 84 19.40 -12.71 -16.36
N GLN A 85 18.18 -12.84 -15.84
CA GLN A 85 17.28 -13.95 -16.17
C GLN A 85 16.44 -13.65 -17.42
N ILE A 86 16.09 -12.39 -17.64
CA ILE A 86 15.30 -11.96 -18.81
C ILE A 86 16.17 -11.81 -20.07
N GLY A 87 17.50 -11.69 -19.95
CA GLY A 87 18.40 -11.57 -21.11
C GLY A 87 18.35 -12.73 -22.12
N SER A 88 17.83 -13.90 -21.74
CA SER A 88 17.62 -15.07 -22.61
C SER A 88 16.16 -15.27 -23.04
N PHE A 89 15.28 -14.31 -22.75
CA PHE A 89 13.85 -14.42 -22.99
C PHE A 89 13.54 -14.34 -24.49
N GLY A 90 12.86 -15.36 -25.02
CA GLY A 90 12.47 -15.46 -26.43
C GLY A 90 13.31 -16.42 -27.29
N GLU A 91 14.48 -16.85 -26.82
CA GLU A 91 15.35 -17.77 -27.56
C GLU A 91 15.15 -19.26 -27.16
N VAL A 92 14.53 -19.51 -26.00
CA VAL A 92 14.43 -20.85 -25.41
C VAL A 92 12.97 -21.32 -25.37
N LYS A 93 12.69 -22.51 -25.91
CA LYS A 93 11.43 -23.23 -25.65
C LYS A 93 11.38 -23.58 -24.16
N LEU A 94 10.57 -22.86 -23.39
CA LEU A 94 10.41 -23.06 -21.95
C LEU A 94 9.85 -24.46 -21.66
N SER A 95 10.69 -25.36 -21.15
CA SER A 95 10.22 -26.60 -20.52
C SER A 95 9.58 -26.31 -19.16
N GLY A 96 8.70 -27.20 -18.68
CA GLY A 96 8.05 -27.04 -17.37
C GLY A 96 9.04 -26.88 -16.20
N GLY A 97 10.18 -27.61 -16.24
CA GLY A 97 11.23 -27.49 -15.23
C GLY A 97 11.93 -26.12 -15.23
N GLN A 98 12.20 -25.56 -16.42
CA GLN A 98 12.77 -24.21 -16.54
C GLN A 98 11.80 -23.13 -16.06
N PHE A 99 10.49 -23.30 -16.32
CA PHE A 99 9.47 -22.39 -15.80
C PHE A 99 9.45 -22.37 -14.27
N VAL A 100 9.47 -23.55 -13.62
CA VAL A 100 9.48 -23.64 -12.15
C VAL A 100 10.72 -22.96 -11.56
N LEU A 101 11.90 -23.18 -12.15
CA LEU A 101 13.14 -22.55 -11.69
C LEU A 101 13.10 -21.02 -11.84
N ALA A 102 12.61 -20.53 -12.97
CA ALA A 102 12.43 -19.10 -13.22
C ALA A 102 11.44 -18.49 -12.21
N PHE A 103 10.32 -19.17 -11.94
CA PHE A 103 9.32 -18.72 -10.98
C PHE A 103 9.86 -18.60 -9.55
N PHE A 104 10.61 -19.59 -9.07
CA PHE A 104 11.22 -19.51 -7.73
C PHE A 104 12.27 -18.41 -7.64
N SER A 105 13.04 -18.21 -8.71
CA SER A 105 14.04 -17.15 -8.77
C SER A 105 13.38 -15.75 -8.78
N ALA A 106 12.30 -15.59 -9.54
CA ALA A 106 11.46 -14.40 -9.54
C ALA A 106 10.79 -14.17 -8.17
N SER A 107 10.33 -15.23 -7.51
CA SER A 107 9.73 -15.16 -6.16
C SER A 107 10.72 -14.58 -5.12
N ALA A 108 11.99 -14.99 -5.18
CA ALA A 108 13.02 -14.43 -4.31
C ALA A 108 13.27 -12.94 -4.60
N ALA A 109 13.39 -12.58 -5.89
CA ALA A 109 13.56 -11.18 -6.31
C ALA A 109 12.35 -10.31 -5.92
N GLY A 110 11.13 -10.81 -6.11
CA GLY A 110 9.88 -10.15 -5.76
C GLY A 110 9.74 -9.92 -4.26
N LEU A 111 10.07 -10.93 -3.43
CA LEU A 111 10.06 -10.77 -1.97
C LEU A 111 11.06 -9.69 -1.51
N MET A 112 12.29 -9.71 -2.03
CA MET A 112 13.28 -8.68 -1.71
C MET A 112 12.78 -7.29 -2.14
N SER A 113 12.19 -7.20 -3.33
CA SER A 113 11.69 -5.95 -3.90
C SER A 113 10.55 -5.36 -3.06
N VAL A 114 9.58 -6.18 -2.60
CA VAL A 114 8.47 -5.68 -1.76
C VAL A 114 8.95 -5.24 -0.38
N LEU A 115 9.91 -5.94 0.23
CA LEU A 115 10.49 -5.56 1.52
C LEU A 115 11.27 -4.25 1.42
N LEU A 116 12.06 -4.08 0.35
CA LEU A 116 12.79 -2.84 0.10
C LEU A 116 11.85 -1.69 -0.23
N PHE A 117 10.84 -1.92 -1.07
CA PHE A 117 9.84 -0.92 -1.38
C PHE A 117 9.10 -0.46 -0.12
N PHE A 118 8.69 -1.41 0.72
CA PHE A 118 8.06 -1.13 2.00
C PHE A 118 8.93 -0.22 2.88
N TYR A 119 10.17 -0.64 3.14
CA TYR A 119 11.06 0.13 4.01
C TYR A 119 11.44 1.49 3.39
N CYS A 120 11.66 1.55 2.09
CA CYS A 120 11.97 2.78 1.36
C CYS A 120 10.82 3.80 1.45
N VAL A 121 9.59 3.39 1.14
CA VAL A 121 8.45 4.30 1.04
C VAL A 121 7.75 4.49 2.39
N GLN A 122 7.33 3.40 3.04
CA GLN A 122 6.52 3.47 4.27
C GLN A 122 7.34 3.91 5.47
N HIS A 123 8.60 3.47 5.58
CA HIS A 123 9.47 3.88 6.66
C HIS A 123 10.26 5.14 6.32
N CYS A 124 11.21 5.08 5.39
CA CYS A 124 12.17 6.16 5.19
C CYS A 124 11.50 7.44 4.66
N TRP A 125 10.77 7.33 3.55
CA TRP A 125 10.15 8.48 2.89
C TRP A 125 9.05 9.12 3.75
N SER A 126 8.06 8.34 4.20
CA SER A 126 6.96 8.88 5.01
C SER A 126 7.45 9.50 6.33
N ASN A 127 8.44 8.92 7.01
CA ASN A 127 9.01 9.54 8.22
C ASN A 127 9.84 10.79 7.92
N ALA A 128 10.56 10.84 6.78
CA ALA A 128 11.31 12.03 6.40
C ALA A 128 10.35 13.20 6.13
N VAL A 129 9.28 12.95 5.37
CA VAL A 129 8.22 13.94 5.12
C VAL A 129 7.54 14.33 6.43
N ALA A 130 7.23 13.36 7.31
CA ALA A 130 6.62 13.65 8.61
C ALA A 130 7.50 14.56 9.47
N GLU A 131 8.81 14.32 9.52
CA GLU A 131 9.75 15.13 10.31
C GLU A 131 9.86 16.55 9.76
N VAL A 132 9.96 16.73 8.44
CA VAL A 132 10.01 18.07 7.80
C VAL A 132 8.70 18.83 8.00
N MET A 133 7.56 18.14 7.97
CA MET A 133 6.23 18.73 8.16
C MET A 133 5.85 18.92 9.64
N CYS A 134 6.73 18.57 10.59
CA CYS A 134 6.43 18.48 12.02
C CYS A 134 5.17 17.65 12.32
N PHE A 135 4.90 16.59 11.54
CA PHE A 135 3.77 15.70 11.69
C PHE A 135 4.06 14.65 12.79
N GLY A 136 3.22 14.64 13.82
CA GLY A 136 3.38 13.82 15.02
C GLY A 136 2.76 12.43 14.93
N ASP A 137 1.76 12.23 14.06
CA ASP A 137 1.13 10.93 13.85
C ASP A 137 1.98 10.09 12.88
N ARG A 138 2.81 9.18 13.39
CA ARG A 138 3.80 8.45 12.59
C ARG A 138 3.51 6.96 12.47
N GLN A 139 2.29 6.54 12.80
CA GLN A 139 1.87 5.15 12.69
C GLN A 139 1.45 4.82 11.24
N PHE A 140 2.39 4.90 10.30
CA PHE A 140 2.13 4.61 8.88
C PHE A 140 1.90 3.12 8.60
N TYR A 141 2.37 2.26 9.50
CA TYR A 141 2.23 0.81 9.47
C TYR A 141 2.40 0.25 10.90
N GLU A 142 1.99 -1.00 11.09
CA GLU A 142 2.19 -1.77 12.33
C GLU A 142 3.09 -2.99 12.06
N ASP A 143 3.23 -3.89 13.03
CA ASP A 143 4.01 -5.12 12.96
C ASP A 143 3.40 -6.19 12.03
N TRP A 144 3.17 -5.82 10.76
CA TRP A 144 2.52 -6.66 9.75
C TRP A 144 3.26 -7.97 9.48
N TRP A 145 4.58 -8.00 9.70
CA TRP A 145 5.41 -9.21 9.60
C TRP A 145 5.05 -10.29 10.64
N ASN A 146 4.41 -9.90 11.75
CA ASN A 146 3.91 -10.80 12.79
C ASN A 146 2.43 -11.17 12.59
N ALA A 147 1.79 -10.70 11.51
CA ALA A 147 0.40 -11.04 11.24
C ALA A 147 0.25 -12.56 11.06
N HIS A 148 -0.82 -13.13 11.61
CA HIS A 148 -1.16 -14.55 11.47
C HIS A 148 -2.49 -14.77 10.73
N THR A 149 -3.16 -13.69 10.34
CA THR A 149 -4.33 -13.72 9.46
C THR A 149 -4.19 -12.68 8.35
N PHE A 150 -4.72 -12.99 7.18
CA PHE A 150 -4.68 -12.06 6.04
C PHE A 150 -5.39 -10.73 6.35
N ALA A 151 -6.47 -10.78 7.12
CA ALA A 151 -7.17 -9.59 7.58
C ALA A 151 -6.29 -8.70 8.49
N GLN A 152 -5.45 -9.28 9.35
CA GLN A 152 -4.49 -8.48 10.14
C GLN A 152 -3.42 -7.86 9.25
N TYR A 153 -2.85 -8.64 8.33
CA TYR A 153 -1.86 -8.13 7.36
C TYR A 153 -2.38 -6.90 6.60
N MET A 154 -3.59 -6.99 6.04
CA MET A 154 -4.20 -5.90 5.25
C MET A 154 -4.43 -4.61 6.04
N ARG A 155 -4.59 -4.68 7.36
CA ARG A 155 -4.72 -3.48 8.22
C ARG A 155 -3.37 -2.89 8.59
N ARG A 156 -2.34 -3.73 8.74
CA ARG A 156 -1.06 -3.35 9.34
C ARG A 156 0.01 -2.92 8.33
N TRP A 157 -0.06 -3.41 7.09
CA TRP A 157 0.97 -3.18 6.07
C TRP A 157 1.09 -1.70 5.65
N ASN A 158 -0.03 -1.03 5.42
CA ASN A 158 -0.06 0.35 4.93
C ASN A 158 -1.25 1.07 5.55
N GLY A 159 -1.03 1.58 6.77
CA GLY A 159 -2.02 2.32 7.55
C GLY A 159 -2.55 3.53 6.80
N ILE A 160 -1.69 4.25 6.06
CA ILE A 160 -2.08 5.45 5.30
C ILE A 160 -3.22 5.17 4.31
N VAL A 161 -3.06 4.13 3.48
CA VAL A 161 -4.06 3.75 2.47
C VAL A 161 -5.23 3.00 3.11
N HIS A 162 -4.94 2.13 4.09
CA HIS A 162 -5.96 1.41 4.85
C HIS A 162 -6.97 2.36 5.48
N ASP A 163 -6.50 3.42 6.15
CA ASP A 163 -7.36 4.36 6.86
C ASP A 163 -8.25 5.16 5.91
N TRP A 164 -7.75 5.49 4.72
CA TRP A 164 -8.55 6.13 3.68
C TRP A 164 -9.64 5.19 3.14
N LEU A 165 -9.26 3.95 2.78
CA LEU A 165 -10.20 2.94 2.30
C LEU A 165 -11.26 2.63 3.36
N HIS A 166 -10.85 2.50 4.63
CA HIS A 166 -11.78 2.23 5.72
C HIS A 166 -12.74 3.42 5.96
N THR A 167 -12.20 4.63 6.05
CA THR A 167 -12.98 5.82 6.44
C THR A 167 -13.93 6.27 5.35
N TYR A 168 -13.44 6.38 4.11
CA TYR A 168 -14.19 7.03 3.04
C TYR A 168 -14.85 6.06 2.05
N VAL A 169 -14.42 4.79 2.00
CA VAL A 169 -14.99 3.79 1.10
C VAL A 169 -15.80 2.76 1.87
N TYR A 170 -15.18 2.02 2.78
CA TYR A 170 -15.82 0.93 3.51
C TYR A 170 -16.99 1.42 4.38
N ARG A 171 -16.72 2.36 5.29
CA ARG A 171 -17.71 2.85 6.26
C ARG A 171 -18.88 3.55 5.57
N GLU A 172 -18.60 4.39 4.59
CA GLU A 172 -19.63 5.15 3.89
C GLU A 172 -20.46 4.27 2.95
N SER A 173 -19.85 3.33 2.22
CA SER A 173 -20.61 2.41 1.35
C SER A 173 -21.54 1.49 2.15
N ILE A 174 -21.10 1.02 3.33
CA ILE A 174 -21.94 0.20 4.22
C ILE A 174 -23.16 0.96 4.70
N LYS A 175 -22.97 2.23 5.08
CA LYS A 175 -24.05 3.09 5.60
C LYS A 175 -25.01 3.55 4.52
N LEU A 176 -24.48 4.02 3.38
CA LEU A 176 -25.25 4.72 2.35
C LEU A 176 -25.85 3.78 1.30
N VAL A 177 -25.16 2.68 0.97
CA VAL A 177 -25.52 1.83 -0.18
C VAL A 177 -25.91 0.43 0.28
N PHE A 178 -25.10 -0.21 1.11
CA PHE A 178 -25.22 -1.65 1.39
C PHE A 178 -26.08 -2.00 2.60
N ARG A 179 -26.73 -1.03 3.24
CA ARG A 179 -27.68 -1.24 4.35
C ARG A 179 -27.10 -2.15 5.44
N GLU A 180 -25.91 -1.82 5.92
CA GLU A 180 -25.17 -2.55 6.97
C GLU A 180 -24.62 -3.94 6.58
N ARG A 181 -24.65 -4.33 5.30
CA ARG A 181 -24.04 -5.57 4.80
C ARG A 181 -22.52 -5.44 4.65
N ARG A 182 -21.79 -5.74 5.73
CA ARG A 182 -20.32 -5.60 5.82
C ARG A 182 -19.53 -6.30 4.71
N TRP A 183 -19.95 -7.49 4.30
CA TRP A 183 -19.22 -8.26 3.29
C TRP A 183 -19.20 -7.58 1.91
N LEU A 184 -20.28 -6.86 1.54
CA LEU A 184 -20.32 -6.07 0.30
C LEU A 184 -19.34 -4.90 0.36
N GLY A 185 -19.21 -4.26 1.52
CA GLY A 185 -18.18 -3.24 1.76
C GLY A 185 -16.77 -3.79 1.59
N THR A 186 -16.51 -5.00 2.11
CA THR A 186 -15.22 -5.68 1.91
C THR A 186 -14.94 -5.95 0.43
N VAL A 187 -15.91 -6.51 -0.30
CA VAL A 187 -15.76 -6.76 -1.75
C VAL A 187 -15.47 -5.45 -2.48
N LEU A 188 -16.24 -4.39 -2.24
CA LEU A 188 -16.03 -3.09 -2.88
C LEU A 188 -14.62 -2.52 -2.64
N VAL A 189 -14.12 -2.60 -1.41
CA VAL A 189 -12.77 -2.12 -1.07
C VAL A 189 -11.69 -2.92 -1.81
N PHE A 190 -11.84 -4.24 -1.90
CA PHE A 190 -10.93 -5.09 -2.65
C PHE A 190 -10.98 -4.78 -4.14
N THR A 191 -12.18 -4.63 -4.73
CA THR A 191 -12.33 -4.29 -6.14
C THR A 191 -11.68 -2.94 -6.48
N ILE A 192 -11.92 -1.91 -5.66
CA ILE A 192 -11.30 -0.59 -5.84
C ILE A 192 -9.78 -0.68 -5.72
N SER A 193 -9.28 -1.40 -4.70
CA SER A 193 -7.85 -1.59 -4.50
C SER A 193 -7.22 -2.32 -5.69
N ALA A 194 -7.78 -3.46 -6.12
CA ALA A 194 -7.32 -4.26 -7.25
C ALA A 194 -7.26 -3.44 -8.54
N PHE A 195 -8.31 -2.65 -8.82
CA PHE A 195 -8.36 -1.75 -9.96
C PHE A 195 -7.22 -0.73 -9.96
N PHE A 196 -6.99 -0.04 -8.84
CA PHE A 196 -5.93 0.98 -8.79
C PHE A 196 -4.52 0.39 -8.83
N HIS A 197 -4.29 -0.78 -8.24
CA HIS A 197 -3.03 -1.49 -8.38
C HIS A 197 -2.75 -1.83 -9.86
N GLU A 198 -3.75 -2.34 -10.58
CA GLU A 198 -3.63 -2.65 -12.00
C GLU A 198 -3.41 -1.41 -12.87
N VAL A 199 -4.08 -0.28 -12.56
CA VAL A 199 -3.85 0.99 -13.26
C VAL A 199 -2.40 1.46 -13.08
N VAL A 200 -1.84 1.32 -11.87
CA VAL A 200 -0.44 1.67 -11.61
C VAL A 200 0.50 0.77 -12.39
N MET A 201 0.27 -0.54 -12.38
CA MET A 201 1.09 -1.51 -13.13
C MET A 201 1.00 -1.26 -14.64
N THR A 202 -0.21 -1.10 -15.18
CA THR A 202 -0.44 -0.82 -16.60
C THR A 202 0.25 0.47 -17.02
N ALA A 203 0.18 1.52 -16.20
CA ALA A 203 0.88 2.78 -16.49
C ALA A 203 2.41 2.64 -16.45
N ALA A 204 2.94 1.84 -15.51
CA ALA A 204 4.38 1.60 -15.37
C ALA A 204 4.96 0.76 -16.52
N PHE A 205 4.30 -0.35 -16.88
CA PHE A 205 4.75 -1.28 -17.91
C PHE A 205 4.24 -0.93 -19.32
N ARG A 206 3.32 0.02 -19.44
CA ARG A 206 2.63 0.40 -20.68
C ARG A 206 1.95 -0.78 -21.38
N ASN A 207 1.52 -1.77 -20.60
CA ASN A 207 0.84 -2.97 -21.07
C ASN A 207 -0.23 -3.37 -20.06
N LEU A 208 -1.42 -3.74 -20.54
CA LEU A 208 -2.49 -4.25 -19.70
C LEU A 208 -2.35 -5.77 -19.57
N TYR A 209 -2.01 -6.23 -18.37
CA TYR A 209 -1.92 -7.66 -18.07
C TYR A 209 -2.48 -7.91 -16.66
N PRO A 210 -3.81 -8.15 -16.54
CA PRO A 210 -4.59 -7.98 -15.30
C PRO A 210 -4.38 -9.05 -14.23
N VAL A 211 -3.18 -9.62 -14.15
CA VAL A 211 -2.83 -10.65 -13.18
C VAL A 211 -2.86 -10.08 -11.77
N MET A 212 -2.44 -8.82 -11.56
CA MET A 212 -2.46 -8.22 -10.22
C MET A 212 -3.89 -7.97 -9.75
N ALA A 213 -4.75 -7.44 -10.63
CA ALA A 213 -6.17 -7.31 -10.31
C ALA A 213 -6.82 -8.65 -9.92
N ILE A 214 -6.60 -9.70 -10.71
CA ILE A 214 -7.17 -11.04 -10.44
C ILE A 214 -6.61 -11.62 -9.14
N GLN A 215 -5.31 -11.48 -8.89
CA GLN A 215 -4.66 -11.97 -7.67
C GLN A 215 -5.21 -11.29 -6.41
N PHE A 216 -5.36 -9.96 -6.45
CA PHE A 216 -5.93 -9.19 -5.33
C PHE A 216 -7.42 -9.52 -5.11
N GLU A 217 -8.21 -9.58 -6.18
CA GLU A 217 -9.65 -9.82 -6.06
C GLU A 217 -9.94 -11.27 -5.64
N VAL A 218 -9.49 -12.25 -6.42
CA VAL A 218 -9.79 -13.66 -6.17
C VAL A 218 -9.01 -14.18 -4.99
N GLY A 219 -7.68 -14.00 -5.00
CA GLY A 219 -6.80 -14.47 -3.92
C GLY A 219 -7.10 -13.76 -2.62
N GLY A 220 -7.15 -12.43 -2.65
CA GLY A 220 -7.41 -11.61 -1.47
C GLY A 220 -8.77 -11.89 -0.84
N LEU A 221 -9.86 -11.94 -1.61
CA LEU A 221 -11.18 -12.25 -1.04
C LEU A 221 -11.26 -13.68 -0.52
N THR A 222 -10.62 -14.64 -1.20
CA THR A 222 -10.51 -16.02 -0.71
C THR A 222 -9.86 -16.04 0.67
N PHE A 223 -8.71 -15.41 0.85
CA PHE A 223 -8.03 -15.36 2.16
C PHE A 223 -8.75 -14.50 3.20
N MET A 224 -9.59 -13.54 2.79
CA MET A 224 -10.43 -12.76 3.70
C MET A 224 -11.62 -13.55 4.24
N PHE A 225 -12.27 -14.36 3.41
CA PHE A 225 -13.51 -15.06 3.76
C PHE A 225 -13.30 -16.51 4.21
N VAL A 226 -12.28 -17.20 3.70
CA VAL A 226 -11.95 -18.56 4.11
C VAL A 226 -11.24 -18.50 5.46
N LYS A 227 -12.02 -18.66 6.53
CA LYS A 227 -11.50 -18.75 7.89
C LYS A 227 -10.96 -20.14 8.16
N VAL A 228 -9.69 -20.36 7.85
CA VAL A 228 -8.97 -21.56 8.30
C VAL A 228 -8.51 -21.34 9.73
N HIS A 229 -8.91 -22.23 10.64
CA HIS A 229 -8.42 -22.21 12.02
C HIS A 229 -6.98 -22.75 12.03
N MET A 230 -6.02 -21.84 12.03
CA MET A 230 -4.60 -22.15 12.08
C MET A 230 -4.01 -21.67 13.40
N SER A 231 -2.99 -22.37 13.90
CA SER A 231 -2.15 -21.82 14.96
C SER A 231 -1.49 -20.53 14.50
N GLN A 232 -1.15 -19.63 15.43
CA GLN A 232 -0.53 -18.34 15.09
C GLN A 232 0.75 -18.52 14.26
N GLY A 233 1.59 -19.49 14.62
CA GLY A 233 2.82 -19.80 13.87
C GLY A 233 2.53 -20.30 12.46
N LEU A 234 1.58 -21.22 12.28
CA LEU A 234 1.23 -21.74 10.95
C LEU A 234 0.62 -20.65 10.06
N GLY A 235 -0.26 -19.81 10.62
CA GLY A 235 -0.86 -18.69 9.89
C GLY A 235 0.18 -17.67 9.43
N ASN A 236 1.17 -17.36 10.26
CA ASN A 236 2.28 -16.47 9.88
C ASN A 236 3.15 -17.09 8.77
N THR A 237 3.53 -18.37 8.90
CA THR A 237 4.29 -19.08 7.85
C THR A 237 3.54 -19.09 6.52
N MET A 238 2.23 -19.34 6.53
CA MET A 238 1.41 -19.30 5.31
C MET A 238 1.38 -17.91 4.68
N LEU A 239 1.30 -16.84 5.47
CA LEU A 239 1.35 -15.47 4.95
C LEU A 239 2.70 -15.15 4.30
N TRP A 240 3.81 -15.60 4.88
CA TRP A 240 5.12 -15.45 4.25
C TRP A 240 5.24 -16.25 2.95
N ILE A 241 4.76 -17.48 2.91
CA ILE A 241 4.71 -18.28 1.67
C ILE A 241 3.86 -17.58 0.60
N MET A 242 2.70 -17.04 0.99
CA MET A 242 1.84 -16.26 0.10
C MET A 242 2.57 -15.03 -0.44
N HIS A 243 3.35 -14.31 0.38
CA HIS A 243 4.16 -13.19 -0.10
C HIS A 243 5.27 -13.62 -1.04
N CYS A 244 6.00 -14.69 -0.73
CA CYS A 244 7.06 -15.19 -1.59
C CYS A 244 6.51 -15.55 -2.97
N LEU A 245 5.48 -16.40 -3.00
CA LEU A 245 4.91 -16.91 -4.25
C LEU A 245 4.15 -15.84 -5.01
N GLY A 246 3.32 -15.05 -4.32
CA GLY A 246 2.47 -14.03 -4.95
C GLY A 246 3.25 -12.87 -5.55
N ASN A 247 4.39 -12.48 -4.97
CA ASN A 247 5.26 -11.47 -5.57
C ASN A 247 6.13 -12.02 -6.72
N GLY A 248 6.27 -13.34 -6.86
CA GLY A 248 7.01 -13.95 -7.96
C GLY A 248 6.22 -14.08 -9.26
N VAL A 249 4.91 -13.83 -9.24
CA VAL A 249 4.02 -13.90 -10.41
C VAL A 249 4.09 -12.61 -11.25
N HIS A 250 4.49 -11.49 -10.67
CA HIS A 250 4.52 -10.16 -11.27
C HIS A 250 5.96 -9.71 -11.55
#